data_AF-A0AAV6L0C2-F1
#
_entry.id   AF-A0AAV6L0C2-F1
#
_cell.length_a   1.000
_cell.length_b   1.000
_cell.length_c   1.000
_cell.angle_alpha   90.00
_cell.angle_beta   90.00
_cell.angle_gamma   90.00
#
_symmetry.space_group_name_H-M   'P 1'
#
loop_
_entity.id
_entity.type
_entity.pdbx_description
1 polymer ?
#
loop_
_entity_poly.entity_id
_entity_poly.type
_entity_poly.pdbx_seq_one_letter_code
_entity_poly.pdbx_strand_id
1 'polypeptide(L)'
;MLEKYRGSSLRTMSPLEEQAHGVLTPFCFKKFQEEFGRATLYSLLGENGHEFIVKYHEETTTKKRIVFWDGETATCSCKHFEFWGILCRHILSVFLHKDCYAILFTYLPVRWSREVPQSEEAPQVLEEETLLDTPIDDIHCPPISKTKGRPKTKRLKGGKEARKVTRSCGFCKKVGHNITTCPEKENIGFVNGSQKKKISSSDIGLNPIFSLKY
;
A
#
# COMPACT_ATOMS: atom_id res chain seq x y z
N MET A 1 -15.39 -3.39 -5.93
CA MET A 1 -15.43 -2.07 -6.56
C MET A 1 -14.44 -1.23 -5.78
N LEU A 2 -13.24 -0.98 -6.31
CA LEU A 2 -12.27 -0.13 -5.62
C LEU A 2 -12.83 1.29 -5.68
N GLU A 3 -13.27 1.77 -4.53
CA GLU A 3 -13.80 3.10 -4.34
C GLU A 3 -12.78 4.10 -4.88
N LYS A 4 -13.19 4.92 -5.85
CA LYS A 4 -12.32 5.94 -6.44
C LYS A 4 -11.92 6.89 -5.31
N TYR A 5 -10.70 6.74 -4.83
CA TYR A 5 -10.16 7.52 -3.72
C TYR A 5 -10.19 9.01 -4.12
N ARG A 6 -11.12 9.77 -3.55
CA ARG A 6 -11.08 11.24 -3.63
C ARG A 6 -9.82 11.65 -2.86
N GLY A 7 -8.88 12.33 -3.53
CA GLY A 7 -7.63 12.78 -2.92
C GLY A 7 -7.91 13.51 -1.60
N SER A 8 -7.12 13.23 -0.58
CA SER A 8 -7.30 13.83 0.74
C SER A 8 -6.71 15.25 0.72
N SER A 9 -7.53 16.26 1.01
CA SER A 9 -7.10 17.66 1.14
C SER A 9 -6.31 17.87 2.42
N LEU A 10 -5.46 18.91 2.46
CA LEU A 10 -4.82 19.38 3.70
C LEU A 10 -5.89 19.74 4.74
N ARG A 11 -5.66 19.37 6.00
CA ARG A 11 -6.55 19.70 7.14
C ARG A 11 -6.02 20.87 7.95
N THR A 12 -4.71 21.06 7.97
CA THR A 12 -4.03 22.12 8.70
C THR A 12 -3.00 22.81 7.79
N MET A 13 -2.55 23.99 8.19
CA MET A 13 -1.45 24.74 7.55
C MET A 13 -0.09 24.33 8.15
N SER A 14 0.06 23.06 8.56
CA SER A 14 1.30 22.58 9.16
C SER A 14 2.33 22.24 8.08
N PRO A 15 3.59 22.72 8.18
CA PRO A 15 4.66 22.35 7.25
C PRO A 15 4.87 20.83 7.13
N LEU A 16 4.71 20.10 8.25
CA LEU A 16 4.80 18.64 8.27
C LEU A 16 3.71 17.99 7.43
N GLU A 17 2.48 18.51 7.48
CA GLU A 17 1.36 17.99 6.70
C GLU A 17 1.52 18.31 5.22
N GLU A 18 1.99 19.51 4.88
CA GLU A 18 2.27 19.92 3.50
C GLU A 18 3.35 19.04 2.86
N GLN A 19 4.47 18.83 3.57
CA GLN A 19 5.54 17.94 3.12
C GLN A 19 5.03 16.50 2.92
N ALA A 20 4.28 15.98 3.90
CA ALA A 20 3.70 14.64 3.81
C ALA A 20 2.73 14.51 2.63
N HIS A 21 1.92 15.54 2.34
CA HIS A 21 0.99 15.54 1.20
C HIS A 21 1.71 15.50 -0.16
N GLY A 22 2.83 16.22 -0.27
CA GLY A 22 3.65 16.26 -1.49
C GLY A 22 4.31 14.92 -1.80
N VAL A 23 4.84 14.25 -0.77
CA VAL A 23 5.62 13.01 -0.95
C VAL A 23 4.76 11.74 -0.91
N LEU A 24 3.80 11.65 0.02
CA LEU A 24 3.10 10.38 0.30
C LEU A 24 1.95 10.10 -0.68
N THR A 25 1.77 8.83 -1.02
CA THR A 25 0.58 8.33 -1.73
C THR A 25 -0.71 8.75 -1.02
N PRO A 26 -1.84 8.96 -1.75
CA PRO A 26 -3.09 9.42 -1.13
C PRO A 26 -3.58 8.54 0.03
N PHE A 27 -3.39 7.22 -0.06
CA PHE A 27 -3.71 6.27 1.00
C PHE A 27 -2.86 6.52 2.25
N CYS A 28 -1.53 6.57 2.08
CA CYS A 28 -0.62 6.77 3.21
C CYS A 28 -0.81 8.15 3.83
N PHE A 29 -1.02 9.19 3.01
CA PHE A 29 -1.25 10.55 3.49
C PHE A 29 -2.50 10.63 4.39
N LYS A 30 -3.62 9.99 4.02
CA LYS A 30 -4.80 9.95 4.91
C LYS A 30 -4.51 9.26 6.24
N LYS A 31 -3.73 8.17 6.23
CA LYS A 31 -3.31 7.49 7.46
C LYS A 31 -2.40 8.35 8.31
N PHE A 32 -1.48 9.08 7.68
CA PHE A 32 -0.70 10.11 8.34
C PHE A 32 -1.59 11.19 8.96
N GLN A 33 -2.57 11.74 8.23
CA GLN A 33 -3.51 12.75 8.74
C GLN A 33 -4.34 12.25 9.93
N GLU A 34 -4.77 10.98 9.92
CA GLU A 34 -5.46 10.36 11.06
C GLU A 34 -4.59 10.36 12.32
N GLU A 35 -3.30 10.03 12.20
CA GLU A 35 -2.37 10.05 13.33
C GLU A 35 -1.94 11.47 13.73
N PHE A 36 -1.74 12.36 12.75
CA PHE A 36 -1.39 13.75 12.97
C PHE A 36 -2.50 14.51 13.70
N GLY A 37 -3.75 14.33 13.28
CA GLY A 37 -4.91 14.92 13.97
C GLY A 37 -5.11 14.37 15.38
N ARG A 38 -4.66 13.15 15.68
CA ARG A 38 -4.66 12.60 17.04
C ARG A 38 -3.50 13.12 17.88
N ALA A 39 -2.38 13.49 17.27
CA ALA A 39 -1.18 13.96 17.96
C ALA A 39 -1.43 15.22 18.79
N THR A 40 -2.34 16.09 18.33
CA THR A 40 -2.76 17.31 19.02
C THR A 40 -3.45 17.06 20.37
N LEU A 41 -3.92 15.82 20.59
CA LEU A 41 -4.59 15.40 21.82
C LEU A 41 -3.61 14.82 22.86
N TYR A 42 -2.31 14.84 22.58
CA TYR A 42 -1.27 14.33 23.46
C TYR A 42 -0.38 15.48 23.96
N SER A 43 0.09 15.34 25.20
CA SER A 43 0.96 16.32 25.87
C SER A 43 2.23 15.65 26.37
N LEU A 44 3.32 16.43 26.43
CA LEU A 44 4.57 16.02 27.06
C LEU A 44 4.48 16.19 28.58
N LEU A 45 4.66 15.08 29.31
CA LEU A 45 4.69 15.06 30.77
C LEU A 45 6.09 15.25 31.35
N GLY A 46 7.12 14.92 30.58
CA GLY A 46 8.50 14.96 31.04
C GLY A 46 9.48 14.75 29.89
N GLU A 47 10.64 15.38 30.03
CA GLU A 47 11.76 15.34 29.09
C GLU A 47 13.04 15.03 29.89
N ASN A 48 13.69 13.94 29.53
CA ASN A 48 14.99 13.51 30.07
C ASN A 48 16.00 13.47 28.92
N GLY A 49 16.52 14.63 28.54
CA GLY A 49 17.43 14.76 27.40
C GLY A 49 16.74 14.42 26.08
N HIS A 50 16.99 13.21 25.58
CA HIS A 50 16.40 12.71 24.34
C HIS A 50 15.16 11.84 24.54
N GLU A 51 14.76 11.58 25.80
CA GLU A 51 13.59 10.77 26.12
C GLU A 51 12.39 11.64 26.54
N PHE A 52 11.26 11.42 25.88
CA PHE A 52 10.02 12.15 26.05
C PHE A 52 8.89 11.23 26.51
N ILE A 53 8.21 11.62 27.60
CA ILE A 53 7.05 10.90 28.12
C ILE A 53 5.78 11.59 27.60
N VAL A 54 5.05 10.90 26.73
CA VAL A 54 3.84 11.39 26.08
C VAL A 54 2.59 10.76 26.71
N LYS A 55 1.57 11.57 27.02
CA LYS A 55 0.28 11.10 27.56
C LYS A 55 -0.90 11.77 26.84
N TYR A 56 -2.01 11.04 26.75
CA TYR A 56 -3.28 11.57 26.23
C TYR A 56 -3.92 12.52 27.27
N HIS A 57 -4.41 13.67 26.82
CA HIS A 57 -4.89 14.75 27.69
C HIS A 57 -6.12 14.37 28.54
N GLU A 58 -7.06 13.60 28.00
CA GLU A 58 -8.41 13.44 28.58
C GLU A 58 -8.52 12.34 29.65
N GLU A 59 -7.60 11.37 29.69
CA GLU A 59 -7.75 10.18 30.54
C GLU A 59 -6.58 10.04 31.52
N THR A 60 -6.89 10.07 32.81
CA THR A 60 -5.93 9.93 33.91
C THR A 60 -5.25 8.55 33.94
N THR A 61 -5.90 7.52 33.39
CA THR A 61 -5.47 6.11 33.37
C THR A 61 -4.75 5.68 32.08
N THR A 62 -4.52 6.59 31.13
CA THR A 62 -3.91 6.22 29.84
C THR A 62 -2.48 5.72 29.98
N LYS A 63 -2.17 4.70 29.18
CA LYS A 63 -0.80 4.16 29.05
C LYS A 63 0.13 5.26 28.53
N LYS A 64 1.06 5.69 29.37
CA LYS A 64 2.15 6.57 28.99
C LYS A 64 2.98 5.91 27.89
N ARG A 65 3.45 6.71 26.93
CA ARG A 65 4.35 6.27 25.87
C ARG A 65 5.66 7.01 25.97
N ILE A 66 6.72 6.32 25.61
CA ILE A 66 8.08 6.85 25.63
C ILE A 66 8.47 7.05 24.18
N VAL A 67 8.92 8.24 23.85
CA VAL A 67 9.44 8.62 22.55
C VAL A 67 10.89 9.05 22.75
N PHE A 68 11.79 8.47 21.98
CA PHE A 68 13.17 8.94 21.90
C PHE A 68 13.30 9.85 20.69
N TRP A 69 13.92 11.01 20.86
CA TRP A 69 14.20 11.97 19.80
C TRP A 69 15.50 12.73 20.09
N ASP A 70 16.48 12.59 19.19
CA ASP A 70 17.78 13.26 19.27
C ASP A 70 17.99 14.36 18.20
N GLY A 71 17.01 14.57 17.31
CA GLY A 71 17.10 15.49 16.18
C GLY A 71 17.25 14.80 14.82
N GLU A 72 17.74 13.55 14.81
CA GLU A 72 17.96 12.76 13.60
C GLU A 72 17.11 11.50 13.58
N THR A 73 16.89 10.90 14.75
CA THR A 73 16.19 9.64 14.92
C THR A 73 15.10 9.76 15.98
N ALA A 74 13.88 9.51 15.53
CA ALA A 74 12.69 9.33 16.35
C ALA A 74 12.33 7.85 16.49
N THR A 75 12.23 7.35 17.72
CA THR A 75 11.66 6.03 17.98
C THR A 75 10.58 6.11 19.06
N CYS A 76 9.62 5.18 19.04
CA CYS A 76 8.54 5.17 20.02
C CYS A 76 8.27 3.78 20.54
N SER A 77 7.98 3.68 21.84
CA SER A 77 7.61 2.42 22.49
C SER A 77 6.32 1.78 21.94
N CYS A 78 5.53 2.50 21.13
CA CYS A 78 4.38 1.92 20.44
C CYS A 78 4.73 1.10 19.19
N LYS A 79 5.96 1.21 18.67
CA LYS A 79 6.48 0.52 17.49
C LYS A 79 5.66 0.69 16.20
N HIS A 80 4.78 1.69 16.15
CA HIS A 80 3.83 1.85 15.06
C HIS A 80 4.50 2.18 13.72
N PHE A 81 5.61 2.94 13.74
CA PHE A 81 6.38 3.19 12.53
C PHE A 81 7.04 1.91 12.02
N GLU A 82 7.59 1.08 12.91
CA GLU A 82 8.21 -0.19 12.56
C GLU A 82 7.22 -1.17 11.92
N PHE A 83 5.95 -1.17 12.38
CA PHE A 83 4.90 -2.02 11.80
C PHE A 83 4.27 -1.44 10.54
N TRP A 84 3.89 -0.16 10.53
CA TRP A 84 3.10 0.45 9.46
C TRP A 84 3.94 1.30 8.50
N GLY A 85 5.12 1.76 8.91
CA GLY A 85 5.96 2.71 8.18
C GLY A 85 5.35 4.11 8.10
N ILE A 86 4.49 4.44 9.06
CA ILE A 86 3.80 5.73 9.17
C ILE A 86 4.11 6.26 10.57
N LEU A 87 4.48 7.54 10.66
CA LEU A 87 4.76 8.18 11.94
C LEU A 87 3.53 8.10 12.85
N CYS A 88 3.78 7.77 14.12
CA CYS A 88 2.72 7.61 15.09
C CYS A 88 2.37 8.95 15.74
N ARG A 89 1.15 9.08 16.25
CA ARG A 89 0.72 10.28 16.99
C ARG A 89 1.63 10.69 18.14
N HIS A 90 2.36 9.76 18.76
CA HIS A 90 3.29 10.09 19.85
C HIS A 90 4.56 10.80 19.35
N ILE A 91 5.16 10.29 18.26
CA ILE A 91 6.32 10.95 17.63
C ILE A 91 5.88 12.31 17.06
N LEU A 92 4.73 12.34 16.39
CA LEU A 92 4.17 13.57 15.83
C LEU A 92 3.87 14.60 16.92
N SER A 93 3.41 14.18 18.11
CA SER A 93 3.21 15.08 19.26
C SER A 93 4.53 15.68 19.72
N VAL A 94 5.61 14.89 19.83
CA VAL A 94 6.95 15.43 20.13
C VAL A 94 7.41 16.41 19.05
N PHE A 95 7.20 16.10 17.77
CA PHE A 95 7.56 16.99 16.67
C PHE A 95 6.83 18.33 16.74
N LEU A 96 5.53 18.32 17.07
CA LEU A 96 4.74 19.54 17.29
C LEU A 96 5.28 20.36 18.46
N HIS A 97 5.66 19.70 19.57
CA HIS A 97 6.18 20.38 20.76
C HIS A 97 7.62 20.89 20.61
N LYS A 98 8.42 20.28 19.73
CA LYS A 98 9.81 20.67 19.44
C LYS A 98 9.93 21.54 18.20
N ASP A 99 8.81 22.09 17.72
CA ASP A 99 8.75 22.96 16.54
C ASP A 99 9.47 22.37 15.32
N CYS A 100 9.34 21.05 15.13
CA CYS A 100 9.90 20.38 13.96
C CYS A 100 9.03 20.70 12.74
N TYR A 101 9.61 21.41 11.76
CA TYR A 101 8.89 21.80 10.54
C TYR A 101 9.12 20.86 9.36
N ALA A 102 9.98 19.86 9.49
CA ALA A 102 10.28 18.91 8.43
C ALA A 102 10.31 17.46 8.94
N ILE A 103 9.78 16.55 8.13
CA ILE A 103 9.86 15.10 8.31
C ILE A 103 11.15 14.63 7.63
N LEU A 104 12.04 13.95 8.37
CA LEU A 104 13.23 13.36 7.77
C LEU A 104 12.86 12.25 6.78
N PHE A 105 13.65 12.13 5.70
CA PHE A 105 13.39 11.17 4.62
C PHE A 105 13.35 9.71 5.11
N THR A 106 14.06 9.41 6.19
CA THR A 106 14.05 8.11 6.88
C THR A 106 12.64 7.71 7.35
N TYR A 107 11.77 8.67 7.61
CA TYR A 107 10.36 8.48 7.99
C TYR A 107 9.38 8.59 6.82
N LEU A 108 9.88 8.73 5.60
CA LEU A 108 9.11 8.77 4.35
C LEU A 108 9.53 7.60 3.44
N PRO A 109 9.22 6.34 3.82
CA PRO A 109 9.73 5.17 3.11
C PRO A 109 9.18 5.10 1.69
N VAL A 110 10.03 4.69 0.73
CA VAL A 110 9.73 4.62 -0.71
C VAL A 110 8.42 3.90 -1.03
N ARG A 111 8.08 2.84 -0.28
CA ARG A 111 6.82 2.08 -0.46
C ARG A 111 5.55 2.94 -0.32
N TRP A 112 5.64 4.06 0.38
CA TRP A 112 4.55 4.98 0.65
C TRP A 112 4.65 6.29 -0.12
N SER A 113 5.73 6.51 -0.85
CA SER A 113 5.99 7.73 -1.63
C SER A 113 5.37 7.63 -3.04
N ARG A 114 4.94 8.76 -3.62
CA ARG A 114 4.39 8.84 -4.98
C ARG A 114 5.47 8.70 -6.04
N GLU A 115 6.66 9.17 -5.73
CA GLU A 115 7.80 9.20 -6.63
C GLU A 115 8.87 8.25 -6.09
N VAL A 116 9.36 7.38 -6.95
CA VAL A 116 10.64 6.71 -6.75
C VAL A 116 11.69 7.80 -6.95
N PRO A 117 12.66 8.00 -6.03
CA PRO A 117 13.76 8.90 -6.30
C PRO A 117 14.33 8.55 -7.67
N GLN A 118 14.29 9.50 -8.61
CA GLN A 118 15.25 9.45 -9.70
C GLN A 118 16.59 9.48 -9.01
N SER A 119 17.36 8.42 -9.16
CA SER A 119 18.67 8.27 -8.56
C SER A 119 19.55 9.43 -9.00
N GLU A 120 19.61 10.49 -8.20
CA GLU A 120 20.81 11.31 -8.14
C GLU A 120 21.80 10.51 -7.29
N GLU A 121 22.71 9.89 -8.03
CA GLU A 121 23.94 9.22 -7.63
C GLU A 121 23.79 8.09 -6.60
N ALA A 122 23.76 6.86 -7.15
CA ALA A 122 24.22 5.69 -6.42
C ALA A 122 25.58 6.00 -5.76
N PRO A 123 25.84 5.57 -4.51
CA PRO A 123 27.14 5.73 -3.89
C PRO A 123 28.23 5.23 -4.85
N GLN A 124 29.17 6.13 -5.17
CA GLN A 124 30.30 5.84 -6.03
C GLN A 124 31.02 4.62 -5.45
N VAL A 125 30.91 3.50 -6.17
CA VAL A 125 31.65 2.28 -5.90
C VAL A 125 33.11 2.66 -6.10
N LEU A 126 33.88 2.75 -5.01
CA LEU A 126 35.32 2.84 -5.14
C LEU A 126 35.77 1.54 -5.80
N GLU A 127 36.32 1.69 -7.00
CA GLU A 127 36.95 0.64 -7.78
C GLU A 127 38.15 0.11 -7.00
N GLU A 128 38.13 -1.18 -6.65
CA GLU A 128 39.35 -1.94 -6.42
C GLU A 128 39.32 -3.14 -7.36
N GLU A 129 39.99 -2.98 -8.50
CA GLU A 129 40.42 -4.07 -9.35
C GLU A 129 41.28 -5.03 -8.52
N THR A 130 40.98 -6.33 -8.52
CA THR A 130 41.87 -7.37 -9.09
C THR A 130 41.31 -8.78 -8.86
N LEU A 131 40.89 -9.39 -9.97
CA LEU A 131 41.04 -10.80 -10.35
C LEU A 131 41.18 -11.87 -9.24
N LEU A 132 40.14 -12.68 -9.08
CA LEU A 132 40.29 -14.14 -9.11
C LEU A 132 39.13 -14.74 -9.90
N ASP A 133 39.44 -15.22 -11.11
CA ASP A 133 38.62 -16.16 -11.87
C ASP A 133 38.52 -17.47 -11.08
N THR A 134 37.59 -17.54 -10.14
CA THR A 134 37.08 -18.83 -9.67
C THR A 134 35.89 -19.20 -10.56
N PRO A 135 35.80 -20.46 -11.03
CA PRO A 135 34.61 -20.91 -11.74
C PRO A 135 33.42 -20.67 -10.81
N ILE A 136 32.48 -19.85 -11.25
CA ILE A 136 31.17 -19.78 -10.63
C ILE A 136 30.59 -21.18 -10.83
N ASP A 137 30.65 -22.02 -9.79
CA ASP A 137 29.88 -23.26 -9.77
C ASP A 137 28.45 -22.87 -10.15
N ASP A 138 27.94 -23.46 -11.23
CA ASP A 138 26.60 -23.21 -11.74
C ASP A 138 25.63 -23.24 -10.55
N ILE A 139 25.12 -22.07 -10.17
CA ILE A 139 24.15 -21.94 -9.09
C ILE A 139 22.88 -22.61 -9.62
N HIS A 140 22.80 -23.92 -9.41
CA HIS A 140 21.63 -24.69 -9.75
C HIS A 140 20.47 -24.18 -8.91
N CYS A 141 19.33 -23.94 -9.57
CA CYS A 141 18.10 -23.66 -8.85
C CYS A 141 17.90 -24.75 -7.78
N PRO A 142 17.63 -24.37 -6.52
CA PRO A 142 17.45 -25.34 -5.47
C PRO A 142 16.38 -26.37 -5.88
N PRO A 143 16.58 -27.66 -5.59
CA PRO A 143 15.68 -28.70 -6.03
C PRO A 143 14.25 -28.38 -5.59
N ILE A 144 13.30 -28.42 -6.54
CA ILE A 144 11.90 -28.10 -6.30
C ILE A 144 11.35 -29.11 -5.29
N SER A 145 11.19 -28.68 -4.04
CA SER A 145 10.51 -29.49 -3.04
C SER A 145 9.01 -29.50 -3.33
N LYS A 146 8.38 -30.68 -3.24
CA LYS A 146 6.92 -30.74 -3.13
C LYS A 146 6.56 -30.07 -1.82
N THR A 147 6.07 -28.82 -1.88
CA THR A 147 5.48 -28.18 -0.70
C THR A 147 4.38 -29.11 -0.18
N LYS A 148 4.33 -29.31 1.14
CA LYS A 148 3.22 -30.03 1.79
C LYS A 148 1.95 -29.19 1.65
N GLY A 149 1.35 -29.24 0.46
CA GLY A 149 0.08 -28.62 0.14
C GLY A 149 -1.06 -29.59 0.35
N ARG A 150 -2.25 -29.05 0.62
CA ARG A 150 -3.51 -29.81 0.68
C ARG A 150 -3.70 -30.60 -0.63
N PRO A 151 -3.99 -31.92 -0.60
CA PRO A 151 -4.17 -32.73 -1.79
C PRO A 151 -5.20 -32.10 -2.74
N LYS A 152 -4.82 -31.91 -4.02
CA LYS A 152 -5.65 -31.25 -5.06
C LYS A 152 -7.01 -31.94 -5.30
N THR A 153 -7.20 -33.14 -4.77
CA THR A 153 -8.37 -33.99 -5.00
C THR A 153 -9.53 -33.75 -4.02
N LYS A 154 -9.36 -32.97 -2.94
CA LYS A 154 -10.38 -32.82 -1.87
C LYS A 154 -10.94 -31.41 -1.69
N ARG A 155 -10.92 -30.55 -2.71
CA ARG A 155 -11.66 -29.28 -2.63
C ARG A 155 -13.09 -29.48 -3.14
N LEU A 156 -14.06 -29.32 -2.24
CA LEU A 156 -15.46 -29.14 -2.62
C LEU A 156 -15.56 -27.94 -3.58
N LYS A 157 -16.07 -28.18 -4.79
CA LYS A 157 -16.29 -27.13 -5.78
C LYS A 157 -17.39 -26.20 -5.28
N GLY A 158 -17.16 -24.88 -5.36
CA GLY A 158 -18.20 -23.91 -5.08
C GLY A 158 -19.35 -24.02 -6.08
N GLY A 159 -20.56 -23.52 -5.74
CA GLY A 159 -21.74 -23.69 -6.59
C GLY A 159 -21.58 -23.20 -8.05
N LYS A 160 -20.74 -22.19 -8.28
CA LYS A 160 -20.39 -21.70 -9.62
C LYS A 160 -19.41 -22.62 -10.38
N GLU A 161 -18.56 -23.36 -9.67
CA GLU A 161 -17.59 -24.30 -10.24
C GLU A 161 -18.17 -25.72 -10.43
N ALA A 162 -19.24 -26.05 -9.70
CA ALA A 162 -20.00 -27.29 -9.85
C ALA A 162 -20.80 -27.32 -11.15
N ARG A 163 -21.21 -26.16 -11.67
CA ARG A 163 -21.85 -26.05 -12.99
C ARG A 163 -20.81 -26.29 -14.08
N LYS A 164 -20.96 -27.41 -14.81
CA LYS A 164 -20.19 -27.66 -16.05
C LYS A 164 -20.70 -26.72 -17.14
N VAL A 165 -20.15 -25.51 -17.19
CA VAL A 165 -20.37 -24.60 -18.32
C VAL A 165 -19.30 -24.89 -19.36
N THR A 166 -19.70 -25.43 -20.51
CA THR A 166 -18.78 -25.60 -21.64
C THR A 166 -18.38 -24.22 -22.13
N ARG A 167 -17.10 -23.88 -21.99
CA ARG A 167 -16.57 -22.58 -22.42
C ARG A 167 -16.48 -22.57 -23.95
N SER A 168 -17.10 -21.56 -24.56
CA SER A 168 -16.98 -21.27 -25.98
C SER A 168 -15.96 -20.17 -26.25
N CYS A 169 -15.42 -20.16 -27.46
CA CYS A 169 -14.55 -19.11 -27.95
C CYS A 169 -15.25 -17.75 -27.94
N GLY A 170 -14.60 -16.71 -27.41
CA GLY A 170 -15.16 -15.36 -27.35
C GLY A 170 -15.45 -14.75 -28.73
N PHE A 171 -14.71 -15.18 -29.75
CA PHE A 171 -14.82 -14.72 -31.15
C PHE A 171 -15.86 -15.54 -31.93
N CYS A 172 -15.56 -16.79 -32.28
CA CYS A 172 -16.43 -17.61 -33.13
C CYS A 172 -17.53 -18.40 -32.39
N LYS A 173 -17.59 -18.31 -31.06
CA LYS A 173 -18.58 -19.00 -30.21
C LYS A 173 -18.59 -20.53 -30.27
N LYS A 174 -17.67 -21.17 -31.01
CA LYS A 174 -17.47 -22.63 -31.02
C LYS A 174 -16.76 -23.09 -29.75
N VAL A 175 -17.07 -24.29 -29.28
CA VAL A 175 -16.45 -24.92 -28.10
C VAL A 175 -15.16 -25.64 -28.50
N GLY A 176 -14.23 -25.82 -27.55
CA GLY A 176 -12.97 -26.56 -27.77
C GLY A 176 -11.70 -25.70 -27.89
N HIS A 177 -11.83 -24.38 -28.03
CA HIS A 177 -10.71 -23.44 -28.04
C HIS A 177 -11.11 -22.10 -27.40
N ASN A 178 -10.13 -21.23 -27.11
CA ASN A 178 -10.38 -19.90 -26.56
C ASN A 178 -10.20 -18.81 -27.63
N ILE A 179 -10.49 -17.55 -27.30
CA ILE A 179 -10.33 -16.43 -28.25
C ILE A 179 -8.89 -16.22 -28.72
N THR A 180 -7.89 -16.60 -27.93
CA THR A 180 -6.48 -16.40 -28.27
C THR A 180 -5.97 -17.46 -29.24
N THR A 181 -6.55 -18.66 -29.24
CA THR A 181 -6.19 -19.79 -30.10
C THR A 181 -7.30 -20.11 -31.13
N CYS A 182 -8.05 -19.10 -31.55
CA CYS A 182 -9.17 -19.30 -32.45
C CYS A 182 -8.68 -19.41 -33.91
N PRO A 183 -8.97 -20.53 -34.61
CA PRO A 183 -8.52 -20.72 -35.99
C PRO A 183 -9.16 -19.72 -36.98
N GLU A 184 -10.32 -19.16 -36.62
CA GLU A 184 -11.00 -18.14 -37.43
C GLU A 184 -10.46 -16.73 -37.18
N LYS A 185 -9.57 -16.54 -36.20
CA LYS A 185 -8.99 -15.23 -35.86
C LYS A 185 -7.89 -14.80 -36.85
N GLU A 186 -7.27 -15.74 -37.55
CA GLU A 186 -6.19 -15.44 -38.51
C GLU A 186 -6.68 -14.91 -39.87
N ASN A 187 -8.01 -14.91 -40.12
CA ASN A 187 -8.59 -14.48 -41.39
C ASN A 187 -9.16 -13.05 -41.41
N ILE A 188 -8.93 -12.24 -40.38
CA ILE A 188 -9.27 -10.81 -40.43
C ILE A 188 -8.08 -10.02 -39.92
N GLY A 189 -7.44 -9.32 -40.85
CA GLY A 189 -6.32 -8.42 -40.58
C GLY A 189 -6.62 -7.45 -39.45
N PHE A 190 -5.55 -7.15 -38.73
CA PHE A 190 -5.42 -6.12 -37.70
C PHE A 190 -6.29 -4.88 -37.98
N VAL A 191 -7.32 -4.67 -37.16
CA VAL A 191 -7.78 -3.32 -36.82
C VAL A 191 -7.94 -3.23 -35.31
N ASN A 192 -6.99 -2.52 -34.72
CA ASN A 192 -7.03 -2.02 -33.35
C ASN A 192 -8.32 -1.22 -33.12
N GLY A 193 -8.99 -1.44 -31.99
CA GLY A 193 -9.98 -0.53 -31.46
C GLY A 193 -11.30 -1.17 -31.06
N SER A 194 -11.37 -1.76 -29.86
CA SER A 194 -12.66 -1.87 -29.18
C SER A 194 -12.88 -0.63 -28.33
N GLN A 195 -13.40 0.42 -29.00
CA GLN A 195 -14.13 1.49 -28.34
C GLN A 195 -15.26 0.86 -27.50
N LYS A 196 -15.31 1.23 -26.23
CA LYS A 196 -16.46 0.94 -25.36
C LYS A 196 -17.70 1.57 -25.99
N LYS A 197 -18.62 0.77 -26.53
CA LYS A 197 -19.98 1.21 -26.84
C LYS A 197 -20.66 1.67 -25.54
N LYS A 198 -20.82 2.99 -25.38
CA LYS A 198 -21.86 3.57 -24.52
C LYS A 198 -23.20 3.22 -25.17
N ILE A 199 -24.02 2.43 -24.48
CA ILE A 199 -25.45 2.34 -24.77
C ILE A 199 -26.12 3.34 -23.83
N SER A 200 -26.76 4.35 -24.41
CA SER A 200 -27.65 5.29 -23.74
C SER A 200 -29.08 4.76 -23.69
N SER A 201 -29.86 5.42 -22.84
CA SER A 201 -31.32 5.44 -22.66
C SER A 201 -31.99 4.26 -21.94
N SER A 202 -32.45 4.61 -20.73
CA SER A 202 -33.77 4.31 -20.15
C SER A 202 -34.27 2.87 -20.25
N ASP A 203 -34.25 2.17 -19.11
CA ASP A 203 -35.50 1.60 -18.60
C ASP A 203 -35.39 1.23 -17.12
N ILE A 204 -36.50 1.47 -16.44
CA ILE A 204 -36.74 1.29 -15.02
C ILE A 204 -36.75 -0.20 -14.68
N GLY A 205 -35.89 -0.59 -13.74
CA GLY A 205 -35.82 -1.97 -13.25
C GLY A 205 -35.23 -1.99 -11.84
N LEU A 206 -36.06 -1.57 -10.87
CA LEU A 206 -35.77 -1.66 -9.44
C LEU A 206 -35.42 -3.11 -9.08
N ASN A 207 -34.26 -3.32 -8.45
CA ASN A 207 -33.88 -4.60 -7.86
C ASN A 207 -34.26 -4.59 -6.36
N PRO A 208 -35.13 -5.49 -5.87
CA PRO A 208 -35.83 -5.33 -4.59
C PRO A 208 -35.17 -6.14 -3.47
N ILE A 209 -34.23 -5.58 -2.69
CA ILE A 209 -33.61 -6.32 -1.55
C ILE A 209 -33.45 -5.48 -0.25
N PHE A 210 -34.07 -4.31 -0.12
CA PHE A 210 -34.13 -3.65 1.20
C PHE A 210 -35.52 -3.07 1.49
N SER A 211 -36.44 -3.96 1.84
CA SER A 211 -37.63 -3.62 2.62
C SER A 211 -37.59 -4.45 3.91
N LEU A 212 -36.86 -3.96 4.92
CA LEU A 212 -37.12 -4.32 6.30
C LEU A 212 -38.19 -3.36 6.80
N LYS A 213 -39.34 -3.96 7.15
CA LYS A 213 -40.50 -3.33 7.78
C LYS A 213 -40.14 -2.93 9.22
N TYR A 214 -40.68 -1.77 9.62
CA TYR A 214 -40.89 -1.20 10.96
C TYR A 214 -40.04 -1.73 12.12
#